data_AF-A0A832H3K3-F1
#
_entry.id   AF-A0A832H3K3-F1
#
_cell.length_a   1.000
_cell.length_b   1.000
_cell.length_c   1.000
_cell.angle_alpha   90.00
_cell.angle_beta   90.00
_cell.angle_gamma   90.00
#
_symmetry.space_group_name_H-M   'P 1'
#
loop_
_entity.id
_entity.type
_entity.pdbx_description
1 polymer ?
#
loop_
_entity_poly.entity_id
_entity_poly.type
_entity_poly.pdbx_seq_one_letter_code
_entity_poly.pdbx_strand_id
1 'polypeptide(L)' 'MSQPQPPRLLDQIRESIGLKHFSLKTEKSYIHYIRDFILFHRKYHPKDMGAEAIWLY' A
#
# COMPACT_ATOMS: atom_id res chain seq x y z
N MET A 1 -21.42 -18.93 8.00
CA MET A 1 -20.25 -18.25 8.59
C MET A 1 -19.50 -17.58 7.46
N SER A 2 -19.58 -16.26 7.34
CA SER A 2 -18.91 -15.53 6.26
C SER A 2 -17.40 -15.57 6.49
N GLN A 3 -16.65 -16.19 5.57
CA GLN A 3 -15.19 -16.21 5.63
C GLN A 3 -14.68 -14.76 5.64
N PRO A 4 -13.76 -14.39 6.55
CA PRO A 4 -13.16 -13.07 6.51
C PRO A 4 -12.43 -12.92 5.18
N GLN A 5 -12.83 -11.91 4.40
CA GLN A 5 -12.20 -11.60 3.13
C GLN A 5 -10.73 -11.24 3.40
N PRO A 6 -9.79 -11.68 2.55
CA PRO A 6 -8.40 -11.32 2.71
C PRO A 6 -8.28 -9.78 2.75
N PRO A 7 -7.55 -9.21 3.73
CA PRO A 7 -7.47 -7.77 3.91
C PRO A 7 -6.89 -7.13 2.65
N ARG A 8 -7.48 -6.03 2.18
CA ARG A 8 -6.98 -5.31 1.00
C ARG A 8 -5.58 -4.78 1.31
N LEU A 9 -4.75 -4.60 0.28
CA LEU A 9 -3.38 -4.12 0.43
C LEU A 9 -3.28 -2.84 1.27
N LEU A 10 -4.18 -1.88 1.06
CA LEU A 10 -4.21 -0.63 1.83
C LEU A 10 -4.59 -0.84 3.30
N ASP A 11 -5.44 -1.82 3.60
CA ASP A 11 -5.83 -2.16 4.96
C ASP A 11 -4.62 -2.79 5.70
N GLN A 12 -3.86 -3.68 5.04
CA GLN A 12 -2.62 -4.25 5.59
C GLN A 12 -1.52 -3.20 5.84
N ILE A 13 -1.42 -2.20 4.95
CA ILE A 13 -0.47 -1.09 5.11
C ILE A 13 -0.84 -0.23 6.31
N ARG A 14 -2.13 0.06 6.52
CA ARG A 14 -2.61 0.83 7.69
C ARG A 14 -2.28 0.13 9.00
N GLU A 15 -2.52 -1.17 9.09
CA GLU A 15 -2.14 -1.96 10.27
C GLU A 15 -0.63 -1.91 10.51
N SER A 16 0.17 -2.10 9.46
CA SER A 16 1.63 -2.05 9.56
C SER A 16 2.19 -0.68 9.97
N ILE A 17 1.60 0.40 9.48
CA ILE A 17 1.97 1.78 9.84
C ILE A 17 1.54 2.09 11.27
N GLY A 18 0.35 1.65 11.67
CA GLY A 18 -0.17 1.80 13.04
C GLY A 18 0.72 1.10 14.07
N LEU A 19 1.19 -0.11 13.78
CA LEU A 19 2.14 -0.86 14.62
C LEU A 19 3.50 -0.17 14.77
N LYS A 20 3.89 0.65 13.78
CA LYS A 20 5.15 1.42 13.81
C LYS A 20 5.01 2.78 14.51
N HIS A 21 3.84 3.10 15.07
CA HIS A 21 3.54 4.37 15.75
C HIS A 21 3.84 5.61 14.92
N PHE A 22 3.70 5.51 13.58
CA PHE A 22 3.81 6.69 12.74
C PHE A 22 2.67 7.67 13.02
N SER A 23 2.94 8.95 12.81
CA SER A 23 1.88 9.97 12.93
C SER A 23 0.79 9.74 11.88
N LEU A 24 -0.45 10.14 12.19
CA LEU A 24 -1.56 10.14 11.24
C LEU A 24 -1.27 10.91 9.94
N LYS A 25 -0.39 11.94 10.04
CA LYS A 25 0.05 12.72 8.88
C LYS A 25 0.94 11.86 7.97
N THR A 26 1.90 11.16 8.54
CA THR A 26 2.79 10.24 7.83
C THR A 26 2.00 9.10 7.18
N GLU A 27 1.05 8.51 7.90
CA GLU A 27 0.17 7.47 7.36
C GLU A 27 -0.58 7.95 6.12
N LYS A 28 -1.22 9.13 6.18
CA LYS A 28 -1.95 9.70 5.05
C LYS A 28 -1.05 9.93 3.83
N SER A 29 0.14 10.48 4.03
CA SER A 29 1.11 10.69 2.95
C SER A 29 1.54 9.38 2.30
N TYR A 30 1.86 8.36 3.10
CA TYR A 30 2.30 7.06 2.59
C TYR A 30 1.18 6.37 1.79
N ILE A 31 -0.05 6.35 2.32
CA ILE A 31 -1.20 5.78 1.62
C ILE A 31 -1.46 6.51 0.29
N HIS A 32 -1.28 7.83 0.27
CA HIS A 32 -1.45 8.62 -0.95
C HIS A 32 -0.44 8.20 -2.03
N TYR A 33 0.87 8.17 -1.72
CA TYR A 33 1.89 7.78 -2.69
C TYR A 33 1.74 6.32 -3.14
N ILE A 34 1.39 5.40 -2.23
CA ILE A 34 1.16 4.00 -2.59
C ILE A 34 -0.04 3.85 -3.53
N ARG A 35 -1.12 4.61 -3.30
CA ARG A 35 -2.28 4.61 -4.19
C ARG A 35 -1.90 5.11 -5.58
N ASP A 36 -1.16 6.20 -5.66
CA ASP A 36 -0.74 6.79 -6.93
C ASP A 36 0.21 5.84 -7.67
N PHE A 37 1.13 5.18 -6.95
CA PHE A 37 1.99 4.13 -7.51
C PHE A 37 1.18 2.99 -8.13
N ILE A 38 0.16 2.47 -7.42
CA ILE A 38 -0.70 1.39 -7.93
C ILE A 38 -1.48 1.85 -9.16
N LEU A 39 -1.98 3.08 -9.18
CA LEU A 39 -2.74 3.63 -10.31
C LEU A 39 -1.85 3.84 -11.54
N PHE A 40 -0.65 4.40 -11.35
CA PHE A 40 0.34 4.60 -12.41
C PHE A 40 0.69 3.29 -13.11
N HIS A 41 0.81 2.23 -12.33
CA HIS A 41 1.12 0.89 -12.78
C HIS A 41 -0.10 0.08 -13.26
N ARG A 42 -1.20 0.74 -13.67
CA ARG A 42 -2.42 0.08 -14.17
C ARG A 42 -3.02 -0.95 -13.20
N LYS A 43 -2.89 -0.71 -11.89
CA LYS A 43 -3.34 -1.62 -10.82
C LYS A 43 -2.60 -2.96 -10.77
N TYR A 44 -1.40 -3.04 -11.34
CA TYR A 44 -0.53 -4.19 -11.07
C TYR A 44 -0.16 -4.21 -9.59
N HIS A 45 -0.10 -5.41 -9.02
CA HIS A 45 0.20 -5.56 -7.61
C HIS A 45 1.71 -5.31 -7.37
N PRO A 46 2.12 -4.44 -6.42
CA PRO A 46 3.53 -4.06 -6.23
C PRO A 46 4.48 -5.23 -6.03
N LYS A 47 4.00 -6.33 -5.45
CA LYS A 47 4.76 -7.57 -5.24
C LYS A 47 5.19 -8.25 -6.55
N ASP A 48 4.43 -8.04 -7.62
CA ASP A 48 4.65 -8.66 -8.94
C ASP A 48 5.41 -7.73 -9.90
N MET A 49 5.68 -6.48 -9.51
CA MET A 49 6.31 -5.47 -10.38
C MET A 49 7.85 -5.48 -10.35
N GLY A 50 8.46 -6.21 -9.41
CA GLY A 50 9.91 -6.21 -9.22
C GLY A 50 10.46 -4.85 -8.79
N ALA A 51 11.75 -4.79 -8.43
CA ALA A 51 12.39 -3.56 -7.95
C ALA A 51 12.52 -2.48 -9.05
N GLU A 52 12.50 -2.85 -10.33
CA GLU A 52 12.64 -1.90 -11.45
C GLU A 52 11.53 -0.86 -11.50
N ALA A 53 10.31 -1.21 -11.06
CA ALA A 53 9.19 -0.26 -10.98
C ALA A 53 9.41 0.87 -9.96
N ILE A 54 10.33 0.69 -9.00
CA ILE A 54 10.60 1.65 -7.93
C ILE A 54 11.60 2.73 -8.39
N TRP A 55 12.46 2.42 -9.37
CA TRP A 55 13.55 3.30 -9.82
C TRP A 55 13.17 4.27 -10.95
N LEU A 56 11.95 4.20 -11.49
CA LEU A 56 11.50 4.97 -12.66
C LEU A 56 10.84 6.31 -12.31
N TYR A 57 11.07 6.84 -11.10
CA TYR A 57 10.62 8.16 -10.65
C TYR A 57 11.82 9.10 -10.49
#